data_AF-A0A9D9I893-F1
#
_entry.id   AF-A0A9D9I893-F1
#
_cell.length_a   1.000
_cell.length_b   1.000
_cell.length_c   1.000
_cell.angle_alpha   90.00
_cell.angle_beta   90.00
_cell.angle_gamma   90.00
#
_symmetry.space_group_name_H-M   'P 1'
#
loop_
_entity.id
_entity.type
_entity.pdbx_description
1 polymer ?
#
loop_
_entity_poly.entity_id
_entity_poly.type
_entity_poly.pdbx_seq_one_letter_code
_entity_poly.pdbx_strand_id
1 'polypeptide(L)'
;MLSNYAGRFPVEYTRDLFPLFISALKWYAEKNIGRQYYERIAGILGKIRRLEGGGKVVEELVAKFRDKYSRRRAMMEVLKDQVPRHYPRCCRKKETVN
;
A
#
# COMPACT_ATOMS: atom_id res chain seq x y z
N MET A 1 0.24 12.18 -12.67
CA MET A 1 -0.27 11.37 -11.55
C MET A 1 -0.52 12.31 -10.37
N LEU A 2 -1.67 12.21 -9.71
CA LEU A 2 -2.11 13.16 -8.65
C LEU A 2 -1.12 13.30 -7.48
N SER A 3 -0.20 12.34 -7.31
CA SER A 3 0.80 12.29 -6.25
C SER A 3 1.80 13.45 -6.26
N ASN A 4 1.93 14.18 -7.36
CA ASN A 4 2.80 15.37 -7.44
C ASN A 4 2.17 16.63 -6.82
N TYR A 5 0.86 16.64 -6.60
CA TYR A 5 0.12 17.80 -6.08
C TYR A 5 -0.32 17.61 -4.62
N ALA A 6 -0.24 16.39 -4.10
CA ALA A 6 -0.76 16.01 -2.78
C ALA A 6 -0.26 16.90 -1.62
N GLY A 7 1.00 17.38 -1.68
CA GLY A 7 1.58 18.24 -0.65
C GLY A 7 1.17 19.72 -0.71
N ARG A 8 0.36 20.13 -1.69
CA ARG A 8 -0.13 21.52 -1.82
C ARG A 8 -1.58 21.67 -1.34
N PHE A 9 -2.25 20.58 -1.00
CA PHE A 9 -3.63 20.63 -0.55
C PHE A 9 -3.69 20.91 0.96
N PRO A 10 -4.68 21.71 1.41
CA PRO A 10 -5.00 21.83 2.82
C PRO A 10 -5.20 20.44 3.44
N VAL A 11 -4.79 20.28 4.71
CA VAL A 11 -4.89 19.01 5.45
C VAL A 11 -6.32 18.43 5.42
N GLU A 12 -7.33 19.30 5.43
CA GLU A 12 -8.75 18.94 5.38
C GLU A 12 -9.13 18.15 4.12
N TYR A 13 -8.50 18.43 2.97
CA TYR A 13 -8.75 17.75 1.70
C TYR A 13 -8.08 16.38 1.59
N THR A 14 -7.13 16.06 2.47
CA THR A 14 -6.36 14.81 2.39
C THR A 14 -7.23 13.57 2.63
N ARG A 15 -8.30 13.70 3.43
CA ARG A 15 -9.26 12.61 3.71
C ARG A 15 -9.97 12.13 2.45
N ASP A 16 -10.38 13.04 1.57
CA ASP A 16 -11.08 12.71 0.33
C ASP A 16 -10.12 12.26 -0.79
N LEU A 17 -8.85 12.66 -0.69
CA LEU A 17 -7.80 12.27 -1.63
C LEU A 17 -7.33 10.82 -1.43
N PHE A 18 -7.28 10.31 -0.19
CA PHE A 18 -6.78 8.96 0.06
C PHE A 18 -7.55 7.85 -0.66
N PRO A 19 -8.91 7.83 -0.69
CA PRO A 19 -9.68 6.86 -1.47
C PRO A 19 -9.31 6.87 -2.96
N LEU A 20 -9.11 8.04 -3.55
CA LEU A 20 -8.71 8.19 -4.96
C LEU A 20 -7.31 7.64 -5.21
N PHE A 21 -6.36 7.86 -4.29
CA PHE A 21 -5.04 7.25 -4.37
C PHE A 21 -5.10 5.74 -4.26
N ILE A 22 -5.89 5.21 -3.33
CA ILE A 22 -6.04 3.77 -3.12
C ILE A 22 -6.64 3.11 -4.36
N SER A 23 -7.70 3.66 -4.95
CA SER A 23 -8.34 3.09 -6.14
C SER A 23 -7.39 3.09 -7.33
N ALA A 24 -6.66 4.20 -7.56
CA ALA A 24 -5.66 4.30 -8.62
C ALA A 24 -4.52 3.29 -8.43
N LEU A 25 -4.00 3.12 -7.21
CA LEU A 25 -2.94 2.15 -6.92
C LEU A 25 -3.40 0.70 -7.08
N LYS A 26 -4.63 0.38 -6.68
CA LYS A 26 -5.23 -0.95 -6.89
C LYS A 26 -5.33 -1.27 -8.37
N TRP A 27 -5.92 -0.37 -9.14
CA TRP A 27 -6.04 -0.54 -10.60
C TRP A 27 -4.66 -0.70 -11.26
N TYR A 28 -3.69 0.11 -10.84
CA TYR A 28 -2.33 0.05 -11.37
C TYR A 28 -1.65 -1.29 -11.05
N ALA A 29 -1.80 -1.81 -9.83
CA ALA A 29 -1.27 -3.10 -9.40
C ALA A 29 -1.94 -4.30 -10.09
N GLU A 30 -3.21 -4.18 -10.47
CA GLU A 30 -3.92 -5.22 -11.22
C GLU A 30 -3.44 -5.28 -12.67
N LYS A 31 -3.26 -4.13 -13.31
CA LYS A 31 -2.89 -4.04 -14.73
C LYS A 31 -1.41 -4.26 -15.01
N ASN A 32 -0.53 -4.04 -14.03
CA ASN A 32 0.91 -4.08 -14.23
C ASN A 32 1.58 -5.15 -13.36
N ILE A 33 2.44 -5.95 -13.98
CA ILE A 33 3.22 -7.00 -13.32
C ILE A 33 4.70 -6.75 -13.63
N GLY A 34 5.53 -6.65 -12.59
CA GLY A 34 6.98 -6.47 -12.73
C GLY A 34 7.55 -5.54 -11.68
N ARG A 35 8.84 -5.75 -11.35
CA ARG A 35 9.51 -5.03 -10.26
C ARG A 35 9.47 -3.50 -10.43
N GLN A 36 9.71 -3.00 -11.64
CA GLN A 36 9.64 -1.57 -11.95
C GLN A 36 8.31 -0.91 -11.55
N TYR A 37 7.21 -1.63 -11.74
CA TYR A 37 5.87 -1.12 -11.42
C TYR A 37 5.63 -1.13 -9.91
N TYR A 38 6.15 -2.14 -9.22
CA TYR A 38 6.04 -2.23 -7.77
C TYR A 38 6.90 -1.17 -7.07
N GLU A 39 8.10 -0.89 -7.60
CA GLU A 39 8.96 0.21 -7.11
C GLU A 39 8.27 1.55 -7.24
N ARG A 40 7.57 1.78 -8.36
CA ARG A 40 6.75 2.98 -8.54
C ARG A 40 5.62 3.06 -7.51
N ILE A 41 4.93 1.96 -7.24
CA ILE A 41 3.90 1.89 -6.18
C ILE A 41 4.51 2.25 -4.83
N ALA A 42 5.64 1.66 -4.45
CA ALA A 42 6.34 1.95 -3.21
C ALA A 42 6.76 3.41 -3.09
N GLY A 43 7.25 4.02 -4.18
CA GLY A 43 7.55 5.46 -4.20
C GLY A 43 6.33 6.33 -3.93
N ILE A 44 5.16 5.97 -4.44
CA ILE A 44 3.90 6.69 -4.19
C ILE A 44 3.44 6.48 -2.74
N LEU A 45 3.49 5.25 -2.23
CA LEU A 45 3.17 4.93 -0.83
C LEU A 45 4.05 5.73 0.13
N GLY A 46 5.35 5.85 -0.15
CA GLY A 46 6.27 6.66 0.63
C GLY A 46 5.90 8.15 0.66
N LYS A 47 5.37 8.69 -0.45
CA LYS A 47 4.85 10.07 -0.49
C LYS A 47 3.58 10.21 0.34
N ILE A 48 2.64 9.28 0.21
CA ILE A 48 1.38 9.27 0.98
C ILE A 48 1.66 9.16 2.48
N ARG A 49 2.63 8.33 2.87
CA ARG A 49 3.02 8.13 4.28
C ARG A 49 3.51 9.41 4.96
N ARG A 50 4.07 10.35 4.19
CA ARG A 50 4.54 11.66 4.70
C ARG A 50 3.41 12.66 4.91
N LEU A 51 2.22 12.38 4.38
CA LEU A 51 1.03 13.21 4.60
C LEU A 51 0.41 12.87 5.95
N GLU A 52 -0.21 13.87 6.57
CA GLU A 52 -0.91 13.70 7.85
C GLU A 52 -2.04 12.67 7.72
N GLY A 53 -2.11 11.71 8.64
CA GLY A 53 -3.03 10.57 8.56
C GLY A 53 -2.69 9.51 7.50
N GLY A 54 -1.72 9.76 6.62
CA GLY A 54 -1.35 8.86 5.53
C GLY A 54 -0.63 7.58 5.98
N GLY A 55 0.01 7.60 7.15
CA GLY A 55 0.68 6.41 7.72
C GLY A 55 -0.25 5.21 7.89
N LYS A 56 -1.41 5.42 8.53
CA LYS A 56 -2.41 4.37 8.76
C LYS A 56 -3.01 3.86 7.44
N VAL A 57 -3.26 4.78 6.51
CA VAL A 57 -3.78 4.46 5.17
C VAL A 57 -2.80 3.56 4.39
N VAL A 58 -1.50 3.89 4.44
CA VAL A 58 -0.46 3.10 3.77
C VAL A 58 -0.32 1.72 4.40
N GLU A 59 -0.38 1.62 5.73
CA GLU A 59 -0.32 0.35 6.45
C GLU A 59 -1.47 -0.58 6.06
N GLU A 60 -2.71 -0.09 6.09
CA GLU A 60 -3.89 -0.86 5.68
C GLU A 60 -3.84 -1.28 4.21
N LEU A 61 -3.37 -0.41 3.32
CA LEU A 61 -3.25 -0.73 1.89
C LEU A 61 -2.16 -1.78 1.63
N VAL A 62 -1.01 -1.67 2.30
CA VAL A 62 0.08 -2.66 2.19
C VAL A 62 -0.37 -4.01 2.73
N ALA A 63 -1.12 -4.06 3.83
CA ALA A 63 -1.72 -5.30 4.33
C ALA A 63 -2.63 -5.96 3.28
N LYS A 64 -3.52 -5.18 2.64
CA LYS A 64 -4.39 -5.66 1.55
C LYS A 64 -3.60 -6.16 0.34
N PHE A 65 -2.50 -5.50 -0.01
CA PHE A 65 -1.63 -5.96 -1.11
C PHE A 65 -0.88 -7.25 -0.76
N ARG A 66 -0.43 -7.41 0.49
CA ARG A 66 0.23 -8.63 0.97
C ARG A 66 -0.71 -9.83 0.93
N ASP A 67 -1.95 -9.64 1.33
CA ASP A 67 -2.97 -10.69 1.30
C ASP A 67 -3.35 -11.06 -0.16
N LYS A 68 -3.75 -10.07 -0.96
CA LYS A 68 -4.21 -10.28 -2.34
C LYS A 68 -3.11 -10.77 -3.29
N TYR A 69 -1.89 -10.28 -3.14
CA TYR A 69 -0.78 -10.54 -4.06
C TYR A 69 0.36 -11.36 -3.43
N SER A 70 0.07 -12.19 -2.44
CA SER A 70 1.05 -13.02 -1.70
C SER A 70 2.02 -13.81 -2.59
N ARG A 71 1.57 -14.23 -3.78
CA ARG A 71 2.39 -14.98 -4.76
C ARG A 71 3.39 -14.12 -5.54
N ARG A 72 3.28 -12.79 -5.49
CA ARG A 72 4.16 -11.85 -6.21
C ARG A 72 5.38 -11.51 -5.36
N ARG A 73 6.39 -12.40 -5.34
CA ARG A 73 7.60 -12.25 -4.50
C ARG A 73 8.26 -10.87 -4.63
N ALA A 74 8.44 -10.38 -5.86
CA ALA A 74 9.05 -9.07 -6.12
C ALA A 74 8.25 -7.91 -5.51
N MET A 75 6.90 -7.98 -5.49
CA MET A 75 6.09 -6.96 -4.82
C MET A 75 6.29 -7.01 -3.31
N MET A 76 6.32 -8.22 -2.73
CA MET A 76 6.54 -8.38 -1.29
C MET A 76 7.89 -7.83 -0.85
N GLU A 77 8.94 -8.04 -1.64
CA GLU A 77 10.27 -7.47 -1.39
C GLU A 77 10.24 -5.95 -1.38
N VAL A 78 9.64 -5.34 -2.41
CA VAL A 78 9.55 -3.89 -2.55
C VAL A 78 8.70 -3.23 -1.46
N LEU A 79 7.66 -3.92 -0.97
CA LEU A 79 6.76 -3.39 0.07
C LEU A 79 7.26 -3.64 1.50
N LYS A 80 8.44 -4.25 1.71
CA LYS A 80 9.00 -4.46 3.06
C LYS A 80 9.31 -3.14 3.77
N ASP A 81 9.77 -2.14 3.02
CA ASP A 81 10.26 -0.87 3.59
C ASP A 81 9.15 0.17 3.84
N GLN A 82 7.91 -0.15 3.42
CA GLN A 82 6.79 0.77 3.49
C GLN A 82 6.10 0.80 4.86
N VAL A 83 6.26 -0.24 5.69
CA VAL A 83 5.68 -0.35 7.03
C VAL A 83 6.78 -0.78 8.00
N PRO A 84 6.91 -0.18 9.20
CA PRO A 84 7.81 -0.69 10.23
C PRO A 84 7.53 -2.18 10.46
N ARG A 85 8.55 -3.00 10.70
CA ARG A 85 8.35 -4.42 11.06
C ARG A 85 7.63 -4.52 12.41
N HIS A 86 6.31 -4.45 12.41
CA HIS A 86 5.52 -5.06 13.47
C HIS A 86 4.90 -6.33 12.92
N TYR A 87 5.67 -7.42 13.02
CA TYR A 87 5.16 -8.77 12.78
C TYR A 87 4.57 -9.26 14.11
N PRO A 88 3.24 -9.40 14.28
CA PRO A 88 2.76 -10.41 15.20
C PRO A 88 3.15 -11.76 14.58
N ARG A 89 4.01 -12.51 15.27
CA ARG A 89 4.31 -13.90 14.88
C ARG A 89 3.00 -14.69 14.89
N CYS A 90 2.74 -15.38 13.77
CA CYS A 90 1.89 -16.57 13.66
C CYS A 90 0.45 -16.49 14.17
N CYS A 91 -0.50 -16.52 13.24
CA CYS A 91 -1.70 -17.35 13.35
C CYS A 91 -2.11 -17.84 11.96
N ARG A 92 -1.48 -18.95 11.52
CA ARG A 92 -2.03 -19.81 10.48
C ARG A 92 -3.11 -20.65 11.17
N LYS A 93 -4.35 -20.15 11.27
CA LYS A 93 -5.45 -21.04 11.66
C LYS A 93 -5.66 -22.01 10.50
N LYS A 94 -5.15 -23.23 10.66
CA LYS A 94 -5.56 -24.36 9.83
C LYS A 94 -7.03 -24.59 10.12
N GLU A 95 -7.84 -24.65 9.07
CA GLU A 95 -9.18 -25.22 9.12
C GLU A 95 -9.07 -26.64 9.70
N THR A 96 -9.68 -26.87 10.86
CA THR A 96 -10.07 -28.22 11.26
C THR A 96 -11.55 -28.35 10.94
N VAL A 97 -11.81 -29.06 9.84
CA VAL A 97 -13.10 -29.67 9.54
C VAL A 97 -13.45 -30.62 10.70
N ASN A 98 -14.64 -30.49 11.23
CA ASN A 98 -15.33 -31.55 11.96
C ASN A 98 -16.79 -31.53 11.50
#